data_AF-A0A2D6TNA2-F1
#
_entry.id   AF-A0A2D6TNA2-F1
#
_cell.length_a   1.000
_cell.length_b   1.000
_cell.length_c   1.000
_cell.angle_alpha   90.00
_cell.angle_beta   90.00
_cell.angle_gamma   90.00
#
_symmetry.space_group_name_H-M   'P 1'
#
loop_
_entity.id
_entity.type
_entity.pdbx_description
1 polymer ?
#
loop_
_entity_poly.entity_id
_entity_poly.type
_entity_poly.pdbx_seq_one_letter_code
_entity_poly.pdbx_strand_id
1 'polypeptide(L)'
;KLLIPDYDIISELTTFVSSADSFSAEEGANDDLIITLVLFAWMVDQQYFKDLSNQNIRSNLYKNQLNELEDMTTPFGIISNGLKEDDREIDNMGNVWVNVE
;
A
#
# COMPACT_ATOMS: atom_id res chain seq x y z
N LYS A 1 0.92 -3.57 -12.84
CA LYS A 1 -0.20 -3.24 -13.77
C LYS A 1 -0.21 -1.73 -13.94
N LEU A 2 -0.03 -1.23 -15.17
CA LEU A 2 -0.10 0.21 -15.47
C LEU A 2 -1.56 0.56 -15.81
N LEU A 3 -2.10 1.59 -15.16
CA LEU A 3 -3.43 2.12 -15.46
C LEU A 3 -3.25 3.48 -16.14
N ILE A 4 -3.89 3.66 -17.30
CA ILE A 4 -3.87 4.90 -18.06
C ILE A 4 -5.33 5.41 -18.10
N PRO A 5 -5.72 6.29 -17.17
CA PRO A 5 -7.09 6.81 -17.11
C PRO A 5 -7.32 8.01 -18.03
N ASP A 6 -6.24 8.59 -18.56
CA ASP A 6 -6.28 9.82 -19.33
C ASP A 6 -6.69 9.57 -20.79
N TYR A 7 -7.66 10.36 -21.27
CA TYR A 7 -8.21 10.20 -22.61
C TYR A 7 -7.23 10.64 -23.71
N ASP A 8 -6.46 11.70 -23.50
CA ASP A 8 -5.55 12.23 -24.51
C ASP A 8 -4.42 11.24 -24.77
N ILE A 9 -3.91 10.61 -23.69
CA ILE A 9 -2.96 9.49 -23.80
C ILE A 9 -3.59 8.34 -24.61
N ILE A 10 -4.84 7.96 -24.34
CA ILE A 10 -5.50 6.87 -25.08
C ILE A 10 -5.66 7.26 -26.56
N SER A 11 -6.04 8.51 -26.84
CA SER A 11 -6.20 9.02 -28.21
C SER A 11 -4.89 8.93 -28.98
N GLU A 12 -3.78 9.42 -28.43
CA GLU A 12 -2.47 9.34 -29.08
C GLU A 12 -1.99 7.89 -29.27
N LEU A 13 -2.32 6.99 -28.31
CA LEU A 13 -2.03 5.55 -28.41
C LEU A 13 -2.70 4.91 -29.63
N THR A 14 -3.90 5.38 -30.01
CA THR A 14 -4.60 4.84 -31.18
C THR A 14 -3.97 5.28 -32.50
N THR A 15 -3.29 6.43 -32.52
CA THR A 15 -2.60 6.98 -33.70
C THR A 15 -1.10 6.68 -33.72
N PHE A 16 -0.59 5.92 -32.74
CA PHE A 16 0.80 5.54 -32.65
C PHE A 16 1.07 4.30 -33.52
N VAL A 17 1.74 4.50 -34.65
CA VAL A 17 1.91 3.49 -35.70
C VAL A 17 3.38 3.12 -35.88
N SER A 18 3.63 1.94 -36.45
CA SER A 18 5.00 1.54 -36.83
C SER A 18 5.39 2.23 -38.13
N SER A 19 6.56 2.88 -38.12
CA SER A 19 7.18 3.49 -39.28
C SER A 19 8.57 2.87 -39.47
N ALA A 20 8.70 2.00 -40.47
CA ALA A 20 9.91 1.20 -40.74
C ALA A 20 10.39 0.42 -39.50
N ASP A 21 11.53 0.81 -38.92
CA ASP A 21 12.15 0.18 -37.75
C ASP A 21 11.78 0.85 -36.41
N SER A 22 10.95 1.90 -36.43
CA SER A 22 10.54 2.63 -35.24
C SER A 22 9.01 2.76 -35.14
N PHE A 23 8.55 3.40 -34.08
CA PHE A 23 7.17 3.77 -33.89
C PHE A 23 7.07 5.28 -33.73
N SER A 24 6.05 5.89 -34.32
CA SER A 24 5.79 7.33 -34.28
C SER A 24 4.30 7.61 -34.44
N ALA A 25 3.88 8.83 -34.15
CA ALA A 25 2.54 9.28 -34.54
C ALA A 25 2.34 9.19 -36.07
N GLU A 26 1.09 8.95 -36.47
CA GLU A 26 0.62 9.16 -37.84
C GLU A 26 0.76 10.64 -38.25
N GLU A 27 0.86 10.89 -39.56
CA GLU A 27 1.03 12.25 -40.09
C GLU A 27 -0.12 13.17 -39.66
N GLY A 28 0.20 14.22 -38.90
CA GLY A 28 -0.76 15.18 -38.38
C GLY A 28 -1.26 14.90 -36.95
N ALA A 29 -0.79 13.83 -36.32
CA ALA A 29 -1.00 13.55 -34.89
C ALA A 29 0.26 13.86 -34.07
N ASN A 30 0.10 14.01 -32.75
CA ASN A 30 1.20 14.16 -31.80
C ASN A 30 1.46 12.82 -31.09
N ASP A 31 2.70 12.59 -30.66
CA ASP A 31 3.14 11.40 -29.92
C ASP A 31 3.88 11.73 -28.61
N ASP A 32 3.83 12.97 -28.13
CA ASP A 32 4.60 13.40 -26.97
C ASP A 32 4.18 12.68 -25.68
N LEU A 33 2.89 12.44 -25.45
CA LEU A 33 2.45 11.72 -24.26
C LEU A 33 2.82 10.23 -24.35
N ILE A 34 2.73 9.62 -25.53
CA ILE A 34 3.11 8.22 -25.71
C ILE A 34 4.62 8.03 -25.59
N ILE A 35 5.44 8.90 -26.17
CA ILE A 35 6.89 8.81 -26.08
C ILE A 35 7.36 8.95 -24.63
N THR A 36 6.73 9.80 -23.82
CA THR A 36 7.05 9.88 -22.38
C THR A 36 6.74 8.57 -21.65
N LEU A 37 5.66 7.87 -22.03
CA LEU A 37 5.34 6.54 -21.47
C LEU A 37 6.30 5.45 -21.92
N VAL A 38 6.76 5.49 -23.18
CA VAL A 38 7.79 4.57 -23.68
C VAL A 38 9.09 4.73 -22.89
N LEU A 39 9.51 5.96 -22.63
CA LEU A 39 10.68 6.26 -21.79
C LEU A 39 10.49 5.78 -20.35
N PHE A 40 9.29 5.98 -19.78
CA PHE A 40 8.97 5.47 -18.45
C PHE A 40 9.07 3.93 -18.38
N ALA A 41 8.49 3.23 -19.37
CA ALA A 41 8.56 1.77 -19.43
C ALA A 41 10.02 1.28 -19.55
N TRP A 42 10.83 1.97 -20.36
CA TRP A 42 12.26 1.66 -20.50
C TRP A 42 13.05 1.89 -19.20
N MET A 43 12.73 2.96 -18.46
CA MET A 43 13.35 3.25 -17.16
C MET A 43 13.03 2.17 -16.12
N VAL A 44 11.79 1.70 -16.09
CA VAL A 44 11.33 0.66 -15.14
C VAL A 44 12.00 -0.70 -15.41
N ASP A 45 12.41 -0.98 -16.64
CA ASP A 45 13.05 -2.26 -16.99
C ASP A 45 14.51 -2.36 -16.49
N GLN A 46 15.13 -1.23 -16.16
CA GLN A 46 16.49 -1.18 -15.63
C GLN A 46 16.61 -1.96 -14.31
N GLN A 47 17.67 -2.77 -14.19
CA GLN A 47 17.88 -3.66 -13.04
C GLN A 47 17.96 -2.91 -11.71
N TYR A 48 18.58 -1.74 -11.70
CA TYR A 48 18.65 -0.86 -10.53
C TYR A 48 17.27 -0.44 -10.00
N PHE A 49 16.32 -0.13 -10.89
CA PHE A 49 14.98 0.29 -10.51
C PHE A 49 14.17 -0.87 -9.92
N LYS A 50 14.35 -2.09 -10.46
CA LYS A 50 13.75 -3.32 -9.93
C LYS A 50 14.26 -3.63 -8.53
N ASP A 51 15.55 -3.48 -8.29
CA ASP A 51 16.16 -3.74 -6.98
C ASP A 51 15.69 -2.72 -5.93
N LEU A 52 15.62 -1.44 -6.29
CA LEU A 52 15.09 -0.38 -5.42
C LEU A 52 13.60 -0.58 -5.10
N SER A 53 12.79 -0.93 -6.10
CA SER A 53 11.36 -1.16 -5.92
C SER A 53 11.09 -2.41 -5.07
N ASN A 54 11.85 -3.48 -5.29
CA ASN A 54 11.79 -4.70 -4.46
C ASN A 54 12.12 -4.45 -2.99
N GLN A 55 13.12 -3.61 -2.69
CA GLN A 55 13.45 -3.24 -1.30
C GLN A 55 12.31 -2.51 -0.60
N ASN A 56 11.64 -1.59 -1.30
CA ASN A 56 10.50 -0.85 -0.78
C ASN A 56 9.30 -1.76 -0.53
N ILE A 57 8.98 -2.67 -1.47
CA ILE A 57 7.88 -3.64 -1.32
C ILE A 57 8.14 -4.55 -0.12
N ARG A 58 9.35 -5.11 -0.01
CA ARG A 58 9.72 -5.99 1.10
C ARG A 58 9.54 -5.29 2.44
N SER A 59 10.08 -4.07 2.59
CA SER A 59 9.99 -3.30 3.83
C SER A 59 8.55 -2.92 4.19
N ASN A 60 7.72 -2.59 3.21
CA ASN A 60 6.30 -2.30 3.42
C ASN A 60 5.53 -3.56 3.88
N LEU A 61 5.82 -4.71 3.28
CA LEU A 61 5.20 -5.99 3.63
C LEU A 61 5.54 -6.41 5.07
N TYR A 62 6.80 -6.22 5.50
CA TYR A 62 7.19 -6.42 6.90
C TYR A 62 6.46 -5.47 7.86
N LYS A 63 6.30 -4.19 7.50
CA LYS A 63 5.54 -3.23 8.31
C LYS A 63 4.07 -3.62 8.43
N ASN A 64 3.43 -4.07 7.35
CA ASN A 64 2.03 -4.49 7.39
C ASN A 64 1.86 -5.74 8.29
N GLN A 65 2.75 -6.72 8.19
CA GLN A 65 2.74 -7.88 9.08
C GLN A 65 2.97 -7.50 10.55
N LEU A 66 3.87 -6.56 10.82
CA LEU A 66 4.08 -6.04 12.18
C LEU A 66 2.82 -5.35 12.72
N ASN A 67 2.15 -4.51 11.93
CA ASN A 67 0.90 -3.88 12.34
C ASN A 67 -0.21 -4.92 12.60
N GLU A 68 -0.35 -5.94 11.75
CA GLU A 68 -1.31 -7.03 11.98
C GLU A 68 -1.01 -7.79 13.28
N LEU A 69 0.27 -8.03 13.58
CA LEU A 69 0.67 -8.64 14.84
C LEU A 69 0.40 -7.71 16.03
N GLU A 70 0.66 -6.40 15.91
CA GLU A 70 0.33 -5.42 16.94
C GLU A 70 -1.18 -5.33 17.20
N ASP A 71 -2.02 -5.42 16.17
CA ASP A 71 -3.49 -5.48 16.29
C ASP A 71 -3.95 -6.79 16.97
N MET A 72 -3.25 -7.90 16.74
CA MET A 72 -3.52 -9.16 17.46
C MET A 72 -2.97 -9.17 18.89
N THR A 73 -1.91 -8.39 19.15
CA THR A 73 -1.21 -8.36 20.44
C THR A 73 -1.69 -7.22 21.32
N THR A 74 -2.47 -6.27 20.80
CA THR A 74 -3.08 -5.19 21.59
C THR A 74 -4.12 -5.83 22.52
N PRO A 75 -3.81 -5.93 23.83
CA PRO A 75 -4.72 -6.52 24.77
C PRO A 75 -5.90 -5.55 24.94
N PHE A 76 -7.10 -6.11 24.96
CA PHE A 76 -8.34 -5.37 25.20
C PHE A 76 -8.18 -4.46 26.42
N GLY A 77 -8.22 -3.14 26.20
CA GLY A 77 -8.47 -2.18 27.26
C GLY A 77 -9.83 -2.49 27.88
N ILE A 78 -9.88 -2.47 29.21
CA ILE A 78 -11.02 -2.80 30.06
C ILE A 78 -12.35 -2.40 29.39
N ILE A 79 -13.15 -3.39 28.97
CA ILE A 79 -14.53 -3.17 28.56
C ILE A 79 -15.35 -3.05 29.85
N SER A 80 -15.60 -1.82 30.30
CA SER A 80 -16.57 -1.56 31.37
C SER A 80 -17.98 -1.78 30.82
N ASN A 81 -18.48 -3.03 30.88
CA ASN A 81 -19.82 -3.40 30.42
C ASN A 81 -20.93 -3.09 31.45
N GLY A 82 -20.73 -2.13 32.37
CA GLY A 82 -21.76 -1.68 33.33
C GLY A 82 -22.31 -2.75 34.30
N LEU A 83 -21.89 -4.00 34.18
CA LEU A 83 -22.09 -5.05 35.17
C LEU A 83 -21.00 -4.84 36.21
N LYS A 84 -21.41 -4.60 37.47
CA LYS A 84 -20.54 -4.35 38.61
C LYS A 84 -19.29 -5.21 38.52
N GLU A 85 -18.14 -4.54 38.46
CA GLU A 85 -16.86 -5.18 38.75
C GLU A 85 -17.02 -5.89 40.10
N ASP A 86 -16.82 -7.21 40.10
CA ASP A 86 -16.86 -8.01 41.34
C ASP A 86 -16.02 -7.28 42.39
N ASP A 87 -16.66 -6.97 43.52
CA ASP A 87 -16.20 -6.16 44.65
C ASP A 87 -14.88 -6.72 45.25
N ARG A 88 -13.76 -6.50 44.55
CA ARG A 88 -12.42 -6.88 44.97
C ARG A 88 -11.68 -5.64 45.41
N GLU A 89 -11.74 -5.35 46.70
CA GLU A 89 -10.92 -4.30 47.30
C GLU A 89 -9.53 -4.87 47.61
N ILE A 90 -8.50 -4.16 47.13
CA ILE A 90 -7.10 -4.46 47.41
C ILE A 90 -6.59 -3.44 48.43
N ASP A 91 -6.11 -3.92 49.58
CA ASP A 91 -5.55 -3.05 50.61
C ASP A 91 -4.14 -2.53 50.24
N ASN A 92 -3.66 -1.53 50.98
CA ASN A 92 -2.32 -0.94 50.79
C ASN A 92 -1.17 -1.91 51.09
N MET A 93 -1.45 -3.15 51.52
CA MET A 93 -0.50 -4.22 51.78
C MET A 93 -0.57 -5.33 50.73
N GLY A 94 -1.43 -5.19 49.71
CA GLY A 94 -1.57 -6.10 48.57
C GLY A 94 -2.47 -7.31 48.81
N ASN A 95 -3.25 -7.34 49.90
CA ASN A 95 -4.19 -8.43 50.13
C ASN A 95 -5.51 -8.17 49.41
N VAL A 96 -6.03 -9.22 48.75
CA VAL A 96 -7.30 -9.17 48.00
C VAL A 96 -8.41 -9.76 48.85
N TRP A 97 -9.43 -8.96 49.13
CA TRP A 97 -10.61 -9.39 49.88
C TRP A 97 -11.75 -9.69 48.92
N VAL A 98 -12.42 -10.83 49.14
CA VAL A 98 -13.63 -11.23 48.40
C VAL A 98 -14.77 -11.40 49.41
N ASN A 99 -15.89 -10.73 49.17
CA ASN A 99 -17.10 -10.96 49.95
C ASN A 99 -17.71 -12.28 49.51
N VAL A 100 -17.82 -13.23 50.43
CA VAL A 100 -18.41 -14.55 50.18
C VAL A 100 -19.84 -14.49 50.69
N GLU A 101 -20.83 -14.64 49.81
CA GLU A 101 -22.21 -14.93 50.22
C GLU A 101 -22.32 -16.33 50.84
#